data_AF-A0A951MCX2-F1
#
_entry.id   AF-A0A951MCX2-F1
#
_cell.length_a   1.000
_cell.length_b   1.000
_cell.length_c   1.000
_cell.angle_alpha   90.00
_cell.angle_beta   90.00
_cell.angle_gamma   90.00
#
_symmetry.space_group_name_H-M   'P 1'
#
loop_
_entity.id
_entity.type
_entity.pdbx_description
1 polymer ?
#
loop_
_entity_poly.entity_id
_entity_poly.type
_entity_poly.pdbx_seq_one_letter_code
_entity_poly.pdbx_strand_id
1 'polypeptide(L)'
;MNKYLYNGKELLDDLNLNLYDYGQRMYDPTIGRFNRIDRFSEKYYGLSPYQYGANNPISNIDINGDSIWVVIHPTVDNQIQTQHYYWGSDQQGNYAFRDQSGNAYQGNNQFIGDVANGLNDLMNGGSAGYALVTGLAGASDNVQIIPGNANSSRGNAEFASNSSLGGSAVRWDPNFNGVQGNQRPSFVALGHELAHSRDRLNSTLDLNSWFTYQDQNGATQSVPRAEISATHTENQIRAENGLSLRQSYTYDPSGSPTGTRIIFNGTRQSRYYNSSGNSNPNFRPIRRRQTPFTY
;
A
#
# COMPACT_ATOMS: atom_id res chain seq x y z
N MET A 1 -1.86 -29.77 -26.07
CA MET A 1 -1.65 -28.38 -26.53
C MET A 1 -1.12 -27.56 -25.38
N ASN A 2 -0.09 -26.73 -25.60
CA ASN A 2 0.40 -25.82 -24.58
C ASN A 2 -0.51 -24.58 -24.56
N LYS A 3 -1.27 -24.41 -23.49
CA LYS A 3 -2.23 -23.31 -23.34
C LYS A 3 -1.60 -22.01 -22.82
N TYR A 4 -0.40 -22.06 -22.26
CA TYR A 4 0.26 -20.90 -21.66
C TYR A 4 1.44 -20.49 -22.52
N LEU A 5 1.37 -19.30 -23.12
CA LEU A 5 2.34 -18.84 -24.12
C LEU A 5 2.88 -17.44 -23.77
N TYR A 6 2.40 -16.40 -24.44
CA TYR A 6 2.88 -15.03 -24.27
C TYR A 6 2.73 -14.58 -22.81
N ASN A 7 3.84 -14.15 -22.19
CA ASN A 7 3.94 -13.76 -20.78
C ASN A 7 3.35 -14.77 -19.78
N GLY A 8 3.36 -16.07 -20.13
CA GLY A 8 2.81 -17.13 -19.29
C GLY A 8 1.29 -17.06 -19.10
N LYS A 9 0.57 -16.28 -19.93
CA LYS A 9 -0.88 -16.14 -19.88
C LYS A 9 -1.57 -17.23 -20.70
N GLU A 10 -2.77 -17.62 -20.25
CA GLU A 10 -3.58 -18.62 -20.94
C GLU A 10 -4.08 -18.05 -22.26
N LEU A 11 -3.78 -18.74 -23.35
CA LEU A 11 -4.36 -18.50 -24.66
C LEU A 11 -5.75 -19.14 -24.71
N LEU A 12 -6.75 -18.29 -24.88
CA LEU A 12 -8.12 -18.68 -25.20
C LEU A 12 -8.27 -18.72 -26.72
N ASP A 13 -8.10 -19.91 -27.28
CA ASP A 13 -8.21 -20.22 -28.71
C ASP A 13 -9.62 -20.67 -29.14
N ASP A 14 -10.53 -20.84 -28.17
CA ASP A 14 -11.94 -21.14 -28.43
C ASP A 14 -12.57 -20.07 -29.35
N LEU A 15 -13.36 -20.54 -30.32
CA LEU A 15 -14.05 -19.70 -31.32
C LEU A 15 -13.11 -18.80 -32.14
N ASN A 16 -11.84 -19.17 -32.32
CA ASN A 16 -10.81 -18.38 -33.05
C ASN A 16 -10.53 -17.00 -32.44
N LEU A 17 -10.81 -16.79 -31.14
CA LEU A 17 -10.57 -15.51 -30.48
C LEU A 17 -9.07 -15.19 -30.36
N ASN A 18 -8.22 -16.20 -30.09
CA ASN A 18 -6.77 -16.07 -29.93
C ASN A 18 -6.36 -14.96 -28.94
N LEU A 19 -7.10 -14.84 -27.84
CA LEU A 19 -6.88 -13.82 -26.83
C LEU A 19 -6.14 -14.40 -25.62
N TYR A 20 -5.33 -13.59 -24.97
CA TYR A 20 -4.68 -13.95 -23.71
C TYR A 20 -5.49 -13.47 -22.51
N ASP A 21 -5.74 -14.35 -21.55
CA ASP A 21 -6.41 -13.98 -20.30
C ASP A 21 -5.41 -13.33 -19.33
N TYR A 22 -5.58 -12.02 -19.10
CA TYR A 22 -4.84 -11.22 -18.12
C TYR A 22 -5.69 -10.92 -16.87
N GLY A 23 -6.71 -11.74 -16.60
CA GLY A 23 -7.61 -11.65 -15.45
C GLY A 23 -8.68 -10.59 -15.63
N GLN A 24 -8.32 -9.32 -15.46
CA GLN A 24 -9.29 -8.21 -15.51
C GLN A 24 -9.67 -7.80 -16.95
N ARG A 25 -8.78 -8.12 -17.90
CA ARG A 25 -8.92 -7.77 -19.31
C ARG A 25 -8.38 -8.92 -20.16
N MET A 26 -8.90 -9.06 -21.37
CA MET A 26 -8.32 -9.97 -22.35
C MET A 26 -7.39 -9.18 -23.26
N TYR A 27 -6.19 -9.69 -23.47
CA TYR A 27 -5.20 -9.09 -24.35
C TYR A 27 -5.28 -9.70 -25.74
N ASP A 28 -5.43 -8.85 -26.76
CA ASP A 28 -5.36 -9.25 -28.15
C ASP A 28 -3.92 -9.03 -28.68
N PRO A 29 -3.16 -10.11 -28.91
CA PRO A 29 -1.79 -10.00 -29.41
C PRO A 29 -1.72 -9.49 -30.85
N THR A 30 -2.78 -9.64 -31.64
CA THR A 30 -2.83 -9.22 -33.05
C THR A 30 -2.74 -7.71 -33.18
N ILE A 31 -3.42 -7.00 -32.26
CA ILE A 31 -3.49 -5.53 -32.26
C ILE A 31 -2.66 -4.90 -31.13
N GLY A 32 -2.14 -5.70 -30.18
CA GLY A 32 -1.33 -5.21 -29.07
C GLY A 32 -2.12 -4.33 -28.09
N ARG A 33 -3.39 -4.68 -27.84
CA ARG A 33 -4.33 -3.90 -27.01
C ARG A 33 -5.18 -4.81 -26.14
N PHE A 34 -5.70 -4.26 -25.04
CA PHE A 34 -6.76 -4.92 -24.29
C PHE A 34 -8.11 -4.76 -24.98
N ASN A 35 -9.01 -5.71 -24.76
CA ASN A 35 -10.36 -5.70 -25.32
C ASN A 35 -11.36 -4.85 -24.51
N ARG A 36 -10.95 -4.30 -23.37
CA ARG A 36 -11.77 -3.44 -22.51
C ARG A 36 -10.96 -2.24 -22.04
N ILE A 37 -11.69 -1.17 -21.75
CA ILE A 37 -11.19 0.04 -21.11
C ILE A 37 -10.59 -0.34 -19.76
N ASP A 38 -9.38 0.15 -19.50
CA ASP A 38 -8.76 0.14 -18.19
C ASP A 38 -9.67 0.86 -17.18
N ARG A 39 -9.98 0.20 -16.06
CA ARG A 39 -10.78 0.80 -14.96
C ARG A 39 -10.15 2.09 -14.39
N PHE A 40 -8.86 2.32 -14.66
CA PHE A 40 -8.12 3.52 -14.29
C PHE A 40 -7.72 4.37 -15.50
N SER A 41 -8.40 4.25 -16.64
CA SER A 41 -8.10 5.06 -17.83
C SER A 41 -8.08 6.56 -17.54
N GLU A 42 -8.91 7.02 -16.59
CA GLU A 42 -8.98 8.42 -16.14
C GLU A 42 -7.73 8.88 -15.37
N LYS A 43 -6.88 7.97 -14.88
CA LYS A 43 -5.61 8.30 -14.23
C LYS A 43 -4.48 8.52 -15.23
N TYR A 44 -4.61 7.96 -16.44
CA TYR A 44 -3.57 7.99 -17.48
C TYR A 44 -4.07 8.65 -18.76
N TYR A 45 -4.49 9.92 -18.70
CA TYR A 45 -5.01 10.66 -19.86
C TYR A 45 -4.08 10.66 -21.09
N GLY A 46 -2.77 10.53 -20.89
CA GLY A 46 -1.77 10.47 -21.96
C GLY A 46 -1.64 9.09 -22.64
N LEU A 47 -2.30 8.06 -22.11
CA LEU A 47 -2.27 6.71 -22.65
C LEU A 47 -3.65 6.29 -23.11
N SER A 48 -3.69 5.42 -24.12
CA SER A 48 -4.96 4.84 -24.56
C SER A 48 -5.59 4.05 -23.41
N PRO A 49 -6.92 4.14 -23.19
CA PRO A 49 -7.64 3.28 -22.25
C PRO A 49 -7.48 1.78 -22.53
N TYR A 50 -7.03 1.40 -23.72
CA TYR A 50 -6.80 0.03 -24.17
C TYR A 50 -5.31 -0.33 -24.26
N GLN A 51 -4.42 0.52 -23.75
CA GLN A 51 -2.97 0.36 -23.84
C GLN A 51 -2.48 -0.91 -23.14
N TYR A 52 -1.44 -1.53 -23.70
CA TYR A 52 -0.69 -2.61 -23.06
C TYR A 52 0.76 -2.16 -22.81
N GLY A 53 1.26 -2.33 -21.58
CA GLY A 53 2.67 -2.08 -21.23
C GLY A 53 3.18 -0.66 -21.52
N ALA A 54 2.30 0.35 -21.52
CA ALA A 54 2.55 1.73 -21.94
C ALA A 54 3.18 1.86 -23.35
N ASN A 55 2.82 0.97 -24.27
CA ASN A 55 3.44 0.82 -25.60
C ASN A 55 4.92 0.40 -25.58
N ASN A 56 5.42 -0.09 -24.45
CA ASN A 56 6.75 -0.71 -24.35
C ASN A 56 6.66 -2.15 -23.80
N PRO A 57 6.11 -3.10 -24.57
CA PRO A 57 5.89 -4.48 -24.14
C PRO A 57 7.17 -5.31 -23.99
N ILE A 58 8.33 -4.74 -24.35
CA ILE A 58 9.65 -5.36 -24.16
C ILE A 58 10.13 -5.12 -22.72
N SER A 59 9.93 -3.92 -22.19
CA SER A 59 10.36 -3.53 -20.85
C SER A 59 9.27 -3.69 -19.80
N ASN A 60 7.99 -3.63 -20.21
CA ASN A 60 6.85 -3.61 -19.32
C ASN A 60 5.95 -4.82 -19.61
N ILE A 61 5.75 -5.66 -18.60
CA ILE A 61 4.74 -6.71 -18.62
C ILE A 61 3.65 -6.27 -17.67
N ASP A 62 2.43 -6.13 -18.19
CA ASP A 62 1.25 -5.90 -17.35
C ASP A 62 0.88 -7.24 -16.71
N ILE A 63 1.43 -7.53 -15.53
CA ILE A 63 1.34 -8.87 -14.92
C ILE A 63 -0.08 -9.18 -14.44
N ASN A 64 -0.92 -8.17 -14.18
CA ASN A 64 -2.39 -8.25 -13.94
C ASN A 64 -3.05 -6.85 -13.75
N GLY A 65 -2.34 -5.75 -13.98
CA GLY A 65 -2.81 -4.38 -13.69
C GLY A 65 -2.72 -3.98 -12.22
N ASP A 66 -1.86 -4.63 -11.44
CA ASP A 66 -1.98 -4.83 -9.99
C ASP A 66 -0.57 -5.04 -9.37
N SER A 67 -0.14 -4.44 -8.23
CA SER A 67 0.60 -5.13 -7.10
C SER A 67 1.37 -4.30 -6.04
N ILE A 68 1.42 -4.85 -4.81
CA ILE A 68 2.49 -4.65 -3.81
C ILE A 68 3.66 -5.58 -4.15
N TRP A 69 4.90 -5.10 -4.10
CA TRP A 69 6.11 -5.84 -4.48
C TRP A 69 7.15 -5.92 -3.37
N VAL A 70 7.84 -7.05 -3.29
CA VAL A 70 9.12 -7.18 -2.60
C VAL A 70 10.19 -7.58 -3.62
N VAL A 71 11.38 -6.99 -3.48
CA VAL A 71 12.53 -7.26 -4.32
C VAL A 71 13.60 -7.95 -3.49
N ILE A 72 14.11 -9.06 -3.98
CA ILE A 72 15.27 -9.74 -3.42
C ILE A 72 16.40 -9.81 -4.43
N HIS A 73 17.62 -9.91 -3.91
CA HIS A 73 18.84 -10.02 -4.70
C HIS A 73 19.59 -11.32 -4.38
N PRO A 74 19.04 -12.52 -4.69
CA PRO A 74 19.72 -13.77 -4.46
C PRO A 74 20.95 -13.92 -5.36
N THR A 75 21.99 -14.56 -4.85
CA THR A 75 23.13 -15.00 -5.65
C THR A 75 22.84 -16.38 -6.22
N VAL A 76 22.79 -16.48 -7.55
CA VAL A 76 22.63 -17.73 -8.29
C VAL A 76 23.81 -17.84 -9.24
N ASP A 77 24.51 -18.98 -9.24
CA ASP A 77 25.70 -19.21 -10.07
C ASP A 77 26.77 -18.10 -9.97
N ASN A 78 27.00 -17.62 -8.74
CA ASN A 78 27.95 -16.54 -8.45
C ASN A 78 27.62 -15.20 -9.14
N GLN A 79 26.35 -14.99 -9.51
CA GLN A 79 25.80 -13.73 -10.03
C GLN A 79 24.64 -13.26 -9.17
N ILE A 80 24.59 -11.97 -8.87
CA ILE A 80 23.44 -11.37 -8.18
C ILE A 80 22.30 -11.26 -9.20
N GLN A 81 21.19 -11.94 -8.93
CA GLN A 81 19.97 -11.82 -9.71
C GLN A 81 18.96 -10.99 -8.94
N THR A 82 18.29 -10.05 -9.61
CA THR A 82 17.15 -9.33 -9.04
C THR A 82 15.89 -10.14 -9.30
N GLN A 83 15.22 -10.58 -8.24
CA GLN A 83 13.93 -11.26 -8.35
C GLN A 83 12.83 -10.43 -7.68
N HIS A 84 11.67 -10.42 -8.33
CA HIS A 84 10.51 -9.65 -7.94
C HIS A 84 9.38 -10.59 -7.57
N TYR A 85 8.77 -10.36 -6.40
CA TYR A 85 7.57 -11.07 -5.97
C TYR A 85 6.46 -10.09 -5.68
N TYR A 86 5.25 -10.41 -6.13
CA TYR A 86 4.07 -9.60 -5.85
C TYR A 86 3.17 -10.26 -4.81
N TRP A 87 2.47 -9.44 -4.02
CA TRP A 87 1.47 -9.95 -3.08
C TRP A 87 0.15 -10.22 -3.82
N GLY A 88 -0.29 -11.48 -3.86
CA GLY A 88 -1.51 -11.85 -4.56
C GLY A 88 -2.08 -13.20 -4.12
N SER A 89 -3.38 -13.41 -4.39
CA SER A 89 -4.08 -14.66 -4.09
C SER A 89 -3.98 -15.69 -5.20
N ASP A 90 -4.08 -16.98 -4.87
CA ASP A 90 -4.44 -18.01 -5.86
C ASP A 90 -5.94 -17.98 -6.16
N GLN A 91 -6.37 -18.92 -7.01
CA GLN A 91 -7.78 -19.14 -7.35
C GLN A 91 -8.66 -19.50 -6.14
N GLN A 92 -8.05 -19.95 -5.04
CA GLN A 92 -8.74 -20.30 -3.79
C GLN A 92 -8.76 -19.12 -2.79
N GLY A 93 -8.15 -17.99 -3.13
CA GLY A 93 -8.10 -16.81 -2.27
C GLY A 93 -6.93 -16.78 -1.28
N ASN A 94 -5.97 -17.72 -1.37
CA ASN A 94 -4.83 -17.74 -0.46
C ASN A 94 -3.75 -16.76 -0.92
N TYR A 95 -3.53 -15.72 -0.11
CA TYR A 95 -2.53 -14.69 -0.37
C TYR A 95 -1.11 -15.18 -0.03
N ALA A 96 -0.19 -14.89 -0.94
CA ALA A 96 1.24 -15.10 -0.74
C ALA A 96 2.02 -14.14 -1.63
N PHE A 97 3.33 -14.02 -1.36
CA PHE A 97 4.25 -13.49 -2.36
C PHE A 97 4.38 -14.49 -3.50
N ARG A 98 4.20 -14.03 -4.75
CA ARG A 98 4.18 -14.86 -5.95
C ARG A 98 5.16 -14.34 -6.99
N ASP A 99 5.78 -15.26 -7.72
CA ASP A 99 6.62 -14.91 -8.87
C ASP A 99 5.76 -14.50 -10.08
N GLN A 100 6.40 -14.09 -11.17
CA GLN A 100 5.71 -13.68 -12.40
C GLN A 100 4.84 -14.79 -13.03
N SER A 101 5.11 -16.06 -12.71
CA SER A 101 4.33 -17.21 -13.16
C SER A 101 3.16 -17.54 -12.21
N GLY A 102 3.00 -16.80 -11.11
CA GLY A 102 1.96 -17.01 -10.10
C GLY A 102 2.32 -18.03 -9.03
N ASN A 103 3.53 -18.58 -9.03
CA ASN A 103 3.96 -19.55 -8.02
C ASN A 103 4.26 -18.83 -6.72
N ALA A 104 3.75 -19.38 -5.61
CA ALA A 104 4.06 -18.86 -4.29
C ALA A 104 5.56 -19.00 -3.98
N TYR A 105 6.13 -17.98 -3.37
CA TYR A 105 7.50 -17.95 -2.89
C TYR A 105 7.77 -19.12 -1.93
N GLN A 106 8.78 -19.93 -2.25
CA GLN A 106 9.20 -21.10 -1.46
C GLN A 106 10.55 -20.91 -0.76
N GLY A 107 11.16 -19.72 -0.87
CA GLY A 107 12.46 -19.45 -0.25
C GLY A 107 12.36 -19.15 1.25
N ASN A 108 13.51 -18.94 1.88
CA ASN A 108 13.64 -18.72 3.32
C ASN A 108 14.12 -17.29 3.66
N ASN A 109 13.93 -16.32 2.77
CA ASN A 109 14.30 -14.93 3.05
C ASN A 109 13.44 -14.39 4.20
N GLN A 110 14.09 -14.07 5.32
CA GLN A 110 13.43 -13.59 6.54
C GLN A 110 12.55 -12.36 6.27
N PHE A 111 13.05 -11.39 5.50
CA PHE A 111 12.31 -10.17 5.22
C PHE A 111 11.04 -10.42 4.41
N ILE A 112 11.07 -11.32 3.41
CA ILE A 112 9.84 -11.73 2.71
C ILE A 112 8.84 -12.34 3.69
N GLY A 113 9.30 -13.22 4.57
CA GLY A 113 8.46 -13.84 5.60
C GLY A 113 7.84 -12.80 6.54
N ASP A 114 8.63 -11.83 6.99
CA ASP A 114 8.17 -10.75 7.86
C ASP A 114 7.13 -9.88 7.16
N VAL A 115 7.36 -9.51 5.89
CA VAL A 115 6.39 -8.71 5.12
C VAL A 115 5.11 -9.50 4.90
N ALA A 116 5.20 -10.79 4.59
CA ALA A 116 4.03 -11.66 4.45
C ALA A 116 3.22 -11.71 5.75
N ASN A 117 3.88 -11.85 6.88
CA ASN A 117 3.23 -11.82 8.20
C ASN A 117 2.58 -10.46 8.47
N GLY A 118 3.27 -9.34 8.22
CA GLY A 118 2.70 -8.01 8.43
C GLY A 118 1.49 -7.70 7.54
N LEU A 119 1.50 -8.15 6.28
CA LEU A 119 0.35 -8.03 5.36
C LEU A 119 -0.80 -8.93 5.81
N ASN A 120 -0.52 -10.15 6.26
CA ASN A 120 -1.52 -11.05 6.83
C ASN A 120 -2.13 -10.49 8.14
N ASP A 121 -1.32 -9.91 9.03
CA ASP A 121 -1.80 -9.28 10.27
C ASP A 121 -2.77 -8.12 9.95
N LEU A 122 -2.46 -7.31 8.93
CA LEU A 122 -3.37 -6.28 8.43
C LEU A 122 -4.67 -6.90 7.89
N MET A 123 -4.57 -7.92 7.04
CA MET A 123 -5.73 -8.55 6.40
C MET A 123 -6.64 -9.30 7.39
N ASN A 124 -6.05 -9.93 8.40
CA ASN A 124 -6.76 -10.71 9.42
C ASN A 124 -7.30 -9.83 10.57
N GLY A 125 -6.74 -8.63 10.75
CA GLY A 125 -7.18 -7.69 11.78
C GLY A 125 -8.61 -7.19 11.56
N GLY A 126 -9.03 -6.98 10.31
CA GLY A 126 -10.40 -6.60 9.98
C GLY A 126 -10.56 -5.98 8.60
N SER A 127 -11.71 -5.36 8.36
CA SER A 127 -12.09 -4.85 7.04
C SER A 127 -11.20 -3.71 6.55
N ALA A 128 -10.65 -2.89 7.45
CA ALA A 128 -9.86 -1.73 7.06
C ALA A 128 -8.48 -2.16 6.55
N GLY A 129 -7.78 -3.01 7.30
CA GLY A 129 -6.52 -3.60 6.87
C GLY A 129 -6.70 -4.50 5.64
N TYR A 130 -7.76 -5.31 5.58
CA TYR A 130 -8.08 -6.13 4.40
C TYR A 130 -8.28 -5.27 3.15
N ALA A 131 -9.13 -4.24 3.21
CA ALA A 131 -9.40 -3.37 2.06
C ALA A 131 -8.16 -2.58 1.62
N LEU A 132 -7.32 -2.15 2.57
CA LEU A 132 -6.06 -1.47 2.27
C LEU A 132 -5.11 -2.40 1.50
N VAL A 133 -4.84 -3.59 2.03
CA VAL A 133 -3.86 -4.51 1.42
C VAL A 133 -4.38 -5.02 0.07
N THR A 134 -5.63 -5.46 -0.01
CA THR A 134 -6.21 -5.96 -1.26
C THR A 134 -6.38 -4.87 -2.32
N GLY A 135 -6.73 -3.64 -1.91
CA GLY A 135 -6.81 -2.51 -2.82
C GLY A 135 -5.45 -2.14 -3.44
N LEU A 136 -4.38 -2.20 -2.65
CA LEU A 136 -3.01 -1.97 -3.15
C LEU A 136 -2.45 -3.15 -3.95
N ALA A 137 -2.75 -4.37 -3.52
CA ALA A 137 -2.41 -5.58 -4.27
C ALA A 137 -3.08 -5.57 -5.64
N GLY A 138 -4.28 -4.97 -5.75
CA GLY A 138 -5.03 -4.78 -6.98
C GLY A 138 -4.86 -3.40 -7.63
N ALA A 139 -3.73 -2.70 -7.46
CA ALA A 139 -3.52 -1.37 -8.03
C ALA A 139 -2.48 -1.33 -9.16
N SER A 140 -2.70 -0.46 -10.15
CA SER A 140 -1.92 -0.40 -11.40
C SER A 140 -0.51 0.18 -11.29
N ASP A 141 -0.19 0.90 -10.21
CA ASP A 141 1.22 1.22 -9.91
C ASP A 141 1.73 0.43 -8.71
N ASN A 142 3.03 0.20 -8.73
CA ASN A 142 3.70 -0.66 -7.79
C ASN A 142 3.89 0.03 -6.43
N VAL A 143 3.63 -0.72 -5.35
CA VAL A 143 4.06 -0.36 -3.99
C VAL A 143 5.18 -1.28 -3.58
N GLN A 144 6.41 -0.77 -3.52
CA GLN A 144 7.57 -1.58 -3.14
C GLN A 144 7.75 -1.57 -1.62
N ILE A 145 7.82 -2.72 -0.98
CA ILE A 145 8.23 -2.83 0.43
C ILE A 145 9.70 -3.23 0.48
N ILE A 146 10.51 -2.41 1.14
CA ILE A 146 11.96 -2.62 1.27
C ILE A 146 12.39 -2.60 2.74
N PRO A 147 13.51 -3.26 3.09
CA PRO A 147 13.99 -3.28 4.47
C PRO A 147 14.22 -1.87 5.01
N GLY A 148 13.65 -1.59 6.18
CA GLY A 148 13.97 -0.43 6.99
C GLY A 148 15.35 -0.57 7.64
N ASN A 149 16.00 0.56 7.96
CA ASN A 149 17.25 0.57 8.71
C ASN A 149 16.95 0.83 10.19
N ALA A 150 17.23 -0.15 11.06
CA ALA A 150 17.06 -0.07 12.51
C ALA A 150 17.82 1.10 13.17
N ASN A 151 18.87 1.63 12.51
CA ASN A 151 19.66 2.78 12.97
C ASN A 151 19.17 4.13 12.42
N SER A 152 18.10 4.16 11.64
CA SER A 152 17.53 5.42 11.17
C SER A 152 16.63 6.03 12.24
N SER A 153 16.78 7.32 12.50
CA SER A 153 15.97 8.10 13.44
C SER A 153 14.50 8.29 12.97
N ARG A 154 14.08 7.55 11.95
CA ARG A 154 12.82 7.71 11.20
C ARG A 154 11.91 6.50 11.35
N GLY A 155 11.41 6.27 12.57
CA GLY A 155 10.29 5.36 12.83
C GLY A 155 10.47 3.89 12.39
N ASN A 156 9.42 3.10 12.54
CA ASN A 156 9.37 1.70 12.11
C ASN A 156 8.99 1.49 10.65
N ALA A 157 8.51 2.55 9.98
CA ALA A 157 8.14 2.52 8.58
C ALA A 157 8.26 3.94 7.97
N GLU A 158 8.61 4.05 6.68
CA GLU A 158 8.71 5.33 5.95
C GLU A 158 8.22 5.19 4.50
N PHE A 159 7.23 6.00 4.12
CA PHE A 159 6.79 6.18 2.75
C PHE A 159 7.73 7.09 1.94
N ALA A 160 8.07 6.64 0.73
CA ALA A 160 8.73 7.41 -0.30
C ALA A 160 7.85 7.47 -1.55
N SER A 161 7.55 8.70 -1.99
CA SER A 161 6.63 8.96 -3.09
C SER A 161 7.15 8.55 -4.48
N ASN A 162 8.42 8.17 -4.61
CA ASN A 162 8.97 7.70 -5.87
C ASN A 162 10.01 6.60 -5.62
N SER A 163 9.84 5.46 -6.29
CA SER A 163 10.79 4.34 -6.29
C SER A 163 11.52 4.25 -7.63
N SER A 164 12.70 3.65 -7.65
CA SER A 164 13.48 3.39 -8.88
C SER A 164 12.79 2.42 -9.85
N LEU A 165 11.72 1.76 -9.43
CA LEU A 165 10.91 0.84 -10.21
C LEU A 165 9.57 1.44 -10.68
N GLY A 166 9.36 2.74 -10.44
CA GLY A 166 8.08 3.40 -10.63
C GLY A 166 7.10 3.07 -9.50
N GLY A 167 6.34 4.08 -9.05
CA GLY A 167 5.39 3.94 -7.94
C GLY A 167 5.91 4.48 -6.61
N SER A 168 5.42 3.94 -5.49
CA SER A 168 5.87 4.33 -4.13
C SER A 168 6.70 3.24 -3.47
N ALA A 169 7.54 3.61 -2.52
CA ALA A 169 8.24 2.65 -1.65
C ALA A 169 7.84 2.84 -0.19
N VAL A 170 7.77 1.73 0.55
CA VAL A 170 7.61 1.67 1.99
C VAL A 170 8.86 1.01 2.54
N ARG A 171 9.67 1.77 3.28
CA ARG A 171 10.72 1.20 4.13
C ARG A 171 10.04 0.65 5.37
N TRP A 172 10.32 -0.57 5.77
CA TRP A 172 9.68 -1.16 6.95
C TRP A 172 10.65 -2.02 7.75
N ASP A 173 10.69 -1.79 9.07
CA ASP A 173 11.41 -2.62 10.02
C ASP A 173 10.39 -3.44 10.85
N PRO A 174 10.28 -4.76 10.60
CA PRO A 174 9.37 -5.62 11.35
C PRO A 174 9.73 -5.78 12.82
N ASN A 175 11.00 -5.55 13.19
CA ASN A 175 11.55 -5.80 14.52
C ASN A 175 11.55 -4.56 15.43
N PHE A 176 11.14 -3.40 14.91
CA PHE A 176 11.10 -2.18 15.70
C PHE A 176 9.95 -2.18 16.71
N ASN A 177 10.29 -2.36 18.00
CA ASN A 177 9.34 -2.46 19.11
C ASN A 177 9.07 -1.12 19.85
N GLY A 178 9.18 0.01 19.15
CA GLY A 178 8.93 1.33 19.73
C GLY A 178 9.96 1.76 20.77
N VAL A 179 9.87 3.02 21.21
CA VAL A 179 10.57 3.51 22.40
C VAL A 179 9.67 3.28 23.61
N GLN A 180 10.24 2.88 24.75
CA GLN A 180 9.52 2.51 25.99
C GLN A 180 8.27 3.36 26.26
N GLY A 181 7.12 2.69 26.42
CA GLY A 181 5.84 3.31 26.81
C GLY A 181 4.83 3.55 25.67
N ASN A 182 5.23 3.40 24.40
CA ASN A 182 4.34 3.57 23.24
C ASN A 182 4.58 2.45 22.21
N GLN A 183 4.28 1.21 22.58
CA GLN A 183 4.41 0.04 21.71
C GLN A 183 3.37 0.12 20.58
N ARG A 184 3.79 0.60 19.41
CA ARG A 184 3.05 0.47 18.16
C ARG A 184 3.48 -0.85 17.52
N PRO A 185 2.59 -1.83 17.34
CA PRO A 185 2.92 -3.04 16.59
C PRO A 185 3.44 -2.69 15.20
N SER A 186 4.48 -3.39 14.73
CA SER A 186 5.16 -3.06 13.47
C SER A 186 4.22 -3.11 12.26
N PHE A 187 3.25 -4.03 12.22
CA PHE A 187 2.25 -4.10 11.15
C PHE A 187 1.32 -2.87 11.10
N VAL A 188 1.03 -2.22 12.25
CA VAL A 188 0.25 -0.96 12.30
C VAL A 188 1.04 0.18 11.68
N ALA A 189 2.37 0.10 11.69
CA ALA A 189 3.21 1.03 10.94
C ALA A 189 3.28 0.74 9.46
N LEU A 190 3.40 -0.54 9.10
CA LEU A 190 3.26 -0.94 7.71
C LEU A 190 1.95 -0.41 7.11
N GLY A 191 0.82 -0.62 7.80
CA GLY A 191 -0.49 -0.14 7.35
C GLY A 191 -0.60 1.38 7.20
N HIS A 192 0.13 2.15 8.00
CA HIS A 192 0.16 3.61 7.86
C HIS A 192 0.90 4.05 6.60
N GLU A 193 2.08 3.49 6.33
CA GLU A 193 2.81 3.85 5.11
C GLU A 193 2.11 3.33 3.85
N LEU A 194 1.47 2.16 3.94
CA LEU A 194 0.61 1.66 2.88
C LEU A 194 -0.58 2.59 2.62
N ALA A 195 -1.11 3.26 3.64
CA ALA A 195 -2.16 4.27 3.44
C ALA A 195 -1.64 5.49 2.65
N HIS A 196 -0.39 5.93 2.87
CA HIS A 196 0.22 6.95 2.02
C HIS A 196 0.40 6.46 0.57
N SER A 197 0.81 5.21 0.39
CA SER A 197 0.83 4.57 -0.93
C SER A 197 -0.54 4.58 -1.60
N ARG A 198 -1.60 4.19 -0.89
CA ARG A 198 -2.98 4.23 -1.40
C ARG A 198 -3.37 5.65 -1.82
N ASP A 199 -3.11 6.64 -0.97
CA ASP A 199 -3.48 8.03 -1.26
C ASP A 199 -2.72 8.57 -2.47
N ARG A 200 -1.44 8.18 -2.65
CA ARG A 200 -0.66 8.48 -3.86
C ARG A 200 -1.29 7.84 -5.09
N LEU A 201 -1.62 6.54 -5.02
CA LEU A 201 -2.20 5.80 -6.15
C LEU A 201 -3.56 6.36 -6.55
N ASN A 202 -4.32 6.87 -5.58
CA ASN A 202 -5.62 7.50 -5.80
C ASN A 202 -5.52 8.99 -6.14
N SER A 203 -4.31 9.55 -6.27
CA SER A 203 -4.08 10.99 -6.49
C SER A 203 -4.72 11.91 -5.43
N THR A 204 -4.83 11.42 -4.20
CA THR A 204 -5.37 12.13 -3.02
C THR A 204 -4.30 12.48 -2.00
N LEU A 205 -3.03 12.13 -2.26
CA LEU A 205 -1.90 12.46 -1.39
C LEU A 205 -1.69 13.98 -1.28
N ASP A 206 -2.00 14.54 -0.12
CA ASP A 206 -1.85 15.97 0.17
C ASP A 206 -0.55 16.26 0.96
N LEU A 207 0.48 16.70 0.24
CA LEU A 207 1.77 17.05 0.83
C LEU A 207 1.83 18.50 1.37
N ASN A 208 0.73 19.25 1.33
CA ASN A 208 0.70 20.59 1.90
C ASN A 208 0.83 20.54 3.41
N SER A 209 1.47 21.56 3.98
CA SER A 209 1.66 21.66 5.44
C SER A 209 0.32 21.69 6.18
N TRP A 210 0.18 20.80 7.15
CA TRP A 210 -0.90 20.79 8.12
C TRP A 210 -0.54 21.66 9.33
N PHE A 211 0.60 21.40 9.96
CA PHE A 211 1.18 22.22 11.01
C PHE A 211 2.70 22.08 11.03
N THR A 212 3.37 23.00 11.72
CA THR A 212 4.82 22.97 11.93
C THR A 212 5.18 22.87 13.40
N TYR A 213 6.31 22.26 13.72
CA TYR A 213 6.87 22.22 15.07
C TYR A 213 8.40 22.41 15.01
N GLN A 214 9.02 22.79 16.13
CA GLN A 214 10.49 22.80 16.24
C GLN A 214 10.96 21.46 16.78
N ASP A 215 11.94 20.84 16.12
CA ASP A 215 12.59 19.64 16.64
C ASP A 215 13.57 19.97 17.80
N GLN A 216 14.22 18.93 18.32
CA GLN A 216 15.16 19.05 19.45
C GLN A 216 16.37 19.96 19.15
N ASN A 217 16.67 20.21 17.88
CA ASN A 217 17.76 21.07 17.43
C ASN A 217 17.28 22.48 17.07
N GLY A 218 16.00 22.80 17.28
CA GLY A 218 15.40 24.08 16.93
C GLY A 218 15.15 24.26 15.43
N ALA A 219 15.15 23.19 14.65
CA ALA A 219 14.80 23.26 13.23
C ALA A 219 13.30 23.08 13.03
N THR A 220 12.73 23.88 12.13
CA THR A 220 11.29 23.86 11.83
C THR A 220 10.97 22.66 10.94
N GLN A 221 10.18 21.74 11.47
CA GLN A 221 9.65 20.59 10.77
C GLN A 221 8.20 20.86 10.35
N SER A 222 7.84 20.46 9.13
CA SER A 222 6.48 20.57 8.61
C SER A 222 5.85 19.19 8.52
N VAL A 223 4.67 19.04 9.13
CA VAL A 223 3.87 17.82 9.04
C VAL A 223 2.87 17.99 7.89
N PRO A 224 2.84 17.11 6.88
CA PRO A 224 1.91 17.22 5.76
C PRO A 224 0.49 16.75 6.13
N ARG A 225 -0.51 17.22 5.37
CA ARG A 225 -1.92 16.78 5.51
C ARG A 225 -2.13 15.30 5.20
N ALA A 226 -1.25 14.68 4.42
CA ALA A 226 -1.24 13.24 4.17
C ALA A 226 -1.23 12.41 5.47
N GLU A 227 -0.55 12.88 6.51
CA GLU A 227 -0.47 12.21 7.82
C GLU A 227 -1.83 12.04 8.48
N ILE A 228 -2.77 12.92 8.15
CA ILE A 228 -4.12 12.88 8.68
C ILE A 228 -4.86 11.64 8.15
N SER A 229 -4.71 11.33 6.85
CA SER A 229 -5.39 10.19 6.21
C SER A 229 -4.73 8.88 6.64
N ALA A 230 -3.40 8.87 6.70
CA ALA A 230 -2.64 7.73 7.16
C ALA A 230 -2.93 7.40 8.63
N THR A 231 -2.97 8.41 9.52
CA THR A 231 -3.36 8.19 10.92
C THR A 231 -4.83 7.83 11.11
N HIS A 232 -5.73 8.25 10.22
CA HIS A 232 -7.10 7.77 10.23
C HIS A 232 -7.18 6.27 9.92
N THR A 233 -6.51 5.85 8.85
CA THR A 233 -6.41 4.43 8.45
C THR A 233 -5.72 3.61 9.55
N GLU A 234 -4.65 4.13 10.14
CA GLU A 234 -3.96 3.53 11.29
C GLU A 234 -4.91 3.33 12.48
N ASN A 235 -5.79 4.29 12.77
CA ASN A 235 -6.76 4.17 13.86
C ASN A 235 -7.86 3.15 13.56
N GLN A 236 -8.25 2.96 12.30
CA GLN A 236 -9.14 1.87 11.92
C GLN A 236 -8.47 0.51 12.15
N ILE A 237 -7.21 0.35 11.71
CA ILE A 237 -6.40 -0.85 11.94
C ILE A 237 -6.21 -1.12 13.44
N ARG A 238 -5.94 -0.07 14.24
CA ARG A 238 -5.85 -0.20 15.70
C ARG A 238 -7.18 -0.66 16.30
N ALA A 239 -8.30 -0.10 15.86
CA ALA A 239 -9.62 -0.42 16.38
C ALA A 239 -10.01 -1.89 16.13
N GLU A 240 -9.83 -2.38 14.90
CA GLU A 240 -10.15 -3.76 14.53
C GLU A 240 -9.25 -4.79 15.24
N ASN A 241 -8.02 -4.39 15.60
CA ASN A 241 -7.07 -5.21 16.37
C ASN A 241 -7.13 -5.01 17.90
N GLY A 242 -8.13 -4.30 18.43
CA GLY A 242 -8.28 -4.09 19.88
C GLY A 242 -7.18 -3.22 20.52
N LEU A 243 -6.43 -2.46 19.74
CA LEU A 243 -5.35 -1.59 20.18
C LEU A 243 -5.87 -0.20 20.58
N SER A 244 -5.12 0.48 21.45
CA SER A 244 -5.40 1.86 21.79
C SER A 244 -5.23 2.78 20.58
N LEU A 245 -6.20 3.65 20.35
CA LEU A 245 -6.16 4.64 19.26
C LEU A 245 -5.04 5.65 19.48
N ARG A 246 -4.37 6.05 18.40
CA ARG A 246 -3.45 7.17 18.38
C ARG A 246 -4.25 8.45 18.58
N GLN A 247 -3.87 9.26 19.57
CA GLN A 247 -4.61 10.47 19.94
C GLN A 247 -3.99 11.75 19.37
N SER A 248 -2.68 11.72 19.13
CA SER A 248 -1.89 12.84 18.60
C SER A 248 -0.79 12.37 17.66
N TYR A 249 -0.38 13.26 16.77
CA TYR A 249 0.64 12.97 15.77
C TYR A 249 2.05 13.02 16.37
N THR A 250 2.43 14.11 17.05
CA THR A 250 3.72 14.24 17.75
C THR A 250 3.55 14.28 19.26
N TYR A 251 4.64 14.00 19.97
CA TYR A 251 4.77 14.17 21.41
C TYR A 251 6.08 14.93 21.68
N ASP A 252 6.11 15.79 22.70
CA ASP A 252 7.36 16.37 23.16
C ASP A 252 8.22 15.34 23.91
N PRO A 253 9.49 15.67 24.26
CA PRO A 253 10.33 14.78 25.04
C PRO A 253 9.78 14.41 26.43
N SER A 254 8.79 15.13 26.95
CA SER A 254 8.10 14.79 28.22
C SER A 254 6.98 13.76 28.03
N GLY A 255 6.73 13.32 26.79
CA GLY A 255 5.63 12.44 26.44
C GLY A 255 4.28 13.16 26.37
N SER A 256 4.26 14.48 26.49
CA SER A 256 3.04 15.27 26.35
C SER A 256 2.72 15.45 24.87
N PRO A 257 1.45 15.35 24.46
CA PRO A 257 1.09 15.50 23.05
C PRO A 257 1.46 16.90 22.54
N THR A 258 2.23 16.96 21.45
CA THR A 258 2.51 18.19 20.72
C THR A 258 1.85 18.15 19.36
N GLY A 259 1.55 19.32 18.79
CA GLY A 259 0.78 19.39 17.55
C GLY A 259 -0.72 19.19 17.74
N THR A 260 -1.42 18.82 16.67
CA THR A 260 -2.89 18.79 16.67
C THR A 260 -3.44 17.41 17.06
N ARG A 261 -4.52 17.40 17.84
CA ARG A 261 -5.23 16.18 18.26
C ARG A 261 -5.90 15.53 17.05
N ILE A 262 -5.70 14.23 16.84
CA ILE A 262 -6.28 13.49 15.70
C ILE A 262 -7.64 12.85 15.99
N ILE A 263 -8.05 12.76 17.26
CA ILE A 263 -9.38 12.25 17.65
C ILE A 263 -10.22 13.28 18.41
N PHE A 264 -11.54 13.25 18.20
CA PHE A 264 -12.49 14.00 19.02
C PHE A 264 -12.50 13.45 20.45
N ASN A 265 -12.54 14.36 21.43
CA ASN A 265 -12.47 13.96 22.82
C ASN A 265 -13.74 13.19 23.21
N GLY A 266 -13.57 11.99 23.76
CA GLY A 266 -14.67 11.14 24.23
C GLY A 266 -15.51 10.47 23.15
N THR A 267 -15.17 10.58 21.85
CA THR A 267 -15.96 9.93 20.77
C THR A 267 -15.19 8.89 19.96
N ARG A 268 -13.87 8.75 20.15
CA ARG A 268 -12.97 7.86 19.37
C ARG A 268 -12.99 8.11 17.85
N GLN A 269 -13.66 9.17 17.38
CA GLN A 269 -13.76 9.53 15.97
C GLN A 269 -12.55 10.35 15.52
N SER A 270 -12.07 10.08 14.31
CA SER A 270 -11.07 10.93 13.64
C SER A 270 -11.61 12.35 13.45
N ARG A 271 -10.75 13.34 13.65
CA ARG A 271 -11.12 14.76 13.55
C ARG A 271 -11.21 15.30 12.13
N TYR A 272 -10.75 14.54 11.13
CA TYR A 272 -10.29 15.16 9.89
C TYR A 272 -10.72 14.47 8.58
N TYR A 273 -11.36 13.30 8.64
CA TYR A 273 -12.01 12.66 7.49
C TYR A 273 -13.41 12.22 7.90
N ASN A 274 -14.39 12.37 7.00
CA ASN A 274 -15.70 11.75 7.20
C ASN A 274 -15.66 10.28 6.76
N SER A 275 -16.72 9.53 7.07
CA SER A 275 -16.88 8.11 6.71
C SER A 275 -16.82 7.80 5.21
N SER A 276 -16.77 8.83 4.36
CA SER A 276 -16.67 8.72 2.91
C SER A 276 -15.30 9.14 2.37
N GLY A 277 -14.31 9.40 3.24
CA GLY A 277 -12.93 9.73 2.84
C GLY A 277 -12.73 11.16 2.32
N ASN A 278 -13.75 12.03 2.41
CA ASN A 278 -13.64 13.40 1.90
C ASN A 278 -13.00 14.34 2.94
N SER A 279 -12.03 15.14 2.50
CA SER A 279 -11.50 16.27 3.25
C SER A 279 -12.58 17.37 3.31
N ASN A 280 -12.97 17.78 4.53
CA ASN A 280 -14.01 18.80 4.68
C ASN A 280 -13.41 20.20 4.49
N PRO A 281 -13.92 21.04 3.56
CA PRO A 281 -13.40 22.40 3.33
C PRO A 281 -13.72 23.42 4.43
N ASN A 282 -14.54 23.07 5.45
CA ASN A 282 -14.87 23.96 6.56
C ASN A 282 -14.92 23.17 7.89
N PHE A 283 -13.80 23.14 8.60
CA PHE A 283 -13.66 22.50 9.92
C PHE A 283 -14.71 23.00 10.93
N ARG A 284 -15.73 22.18 11.25
CA ARG A 284 -16.61 22.37 12.42
C ARG A 284 -16.95 21.03 13.09
N PRO A 285 -17.01 20.96 14.43
CA PRO A 285 -17.22 19.73 15.20
C PRO A 285 -18.63 19.14 14.99
N ILE A 286 -18.70 17.82 14.83
CA ILE A 286 -19.97 17.07 14.73
C ILE A 286 -20.67 17.13 16.11
N ARG A 287 -21.95 17.52 16.12
CA ARG A 287 -22.74 17.62 17.35
C ARG A 287 -23.02 16.22 17.92
N ARG A 288 -22.78 16.06 19.22
CA ARG A 288 -23.08 14.86 20.02
C ARG A 288 -24.53 14.43 19.82
N ARG A 289 -24.75 13.31 19.12
CA ARG A 289 -25.77 12.27 19.37
C ARG A 289 -25.99 11.49 18.08
N GLN A 290 -25.26 10.39 17.95
CA GLN A 290 -25.71 9.10 17.39
C GLN A 290 -24.46 8.25 17.13
N THR A 291 -24.22 7.28 18.01
CA THR A 291 -23.79 5.95 17.59
C THR A 291 -24.85 5.35 16.66
N PRO A 292 -24.51 4.43 15.73
CA PRO A 292 -23.39 3.50 15.79
C PRO A 292 -22.46 3.55 14.57
N PHE A 293 -21.17 3.28 14.78
CA PHE A 293 -20.41 2.51 13.80
C PHE A 293 -19.58 1.47 14.57
N THR A 294 -20.03 0.22 14.44
CA THR A 294 -19.18 -0.96 14.30
C THR A 294 -18.32 -0.79 13.04
N TYR A 295 -17.09 -1.32 13.12
CA TYR A 295 -15.90 -1.13 12.28
C TYR A 295 -15.10 0.13 12.57
#